data_AF-A0A3P7L5W3-F1
#
_entry.id   AF-A0A3P7L5W3-F1
#
_cell.length_a   1.000
_cell.length_b   1.000
_cell.length_c   1.000
_cell.angle_alpha   90.00
_cell.angle_beta   90.00
_cell.angle_gamma   90.00
#
_symmetry.space_group_name_H-M   'P 1'
#
loop_
_entity.id
_entity.type
_entity.pdbx_description
1 polymer ?
#
loop_
_entity_poly.entity_id
_entity_poly.type
_entity_poly.pdbx_seq_one_letter_code
_entity_poly.pdbx_strand_id
1 'polypeptide(L)'
;MDKFRESVEAFDSEFADFEQKHFEYTSLCEEIRSKQQSCLHDIKHYRLYIQMLMRQMQAFQDTDDIHEAVELAVIRDRFEAKKLILSEMEQSLPKKNRLYLNVVLGAVNVSFTTKQEKFAYKNNYENFKIIVSGIMALFALLLYICPPIRLMDSLFHFLLVWYYCTLTIREQILIQNGSKIKGWWATYHFILTALTAVMLIW
;
A
#
# COMPACT_ATOMS: atom_id res chain seq x y z
N MET A 1 -53.74 8.70 13.44
CA MET A 1 -53.55 7.69 12.38
C MET A 1 -53.10 8.35 11.09
N ASP A 2 -53.75 9.41 10.61
CA ASP A 2 -53.38 10.04 9.32
C ASP A 2 -51.97 10.65 9.31
N LYS A 3 -51.60 11.43 10.34
CA LYS A 3 -50.22 11.94 10.50
C LYS A 3 -49.15 10.85 10.50
N PHE A 4 -49.48 9.68 11.05
CA PHE A 4 -48.56 8.54 11.06
C PHE A 4 -48.44 7.94 9.65
N ARG A 5 -49.55 7.85 8.91
CA ARG A 5 -49.55 7.41 7.50
C ARG A 5 -48.73 8.34 6.61
N GLU A 6 -48.90 9.65 6.75
CA GLU A 6 -48.09 10.65 6.04
C GLU A 6 -46.60 10.52 6.37
N SER A 7 -46.26 10.25 7.63
CA SER A 7 -44.87 10.03 8.04
C SER A 7 -44.28 8.76 7.44
N VAL A 8 -45.08 7.70 7.30
CA VAL A 8 -44.68 6.44 6.66
C VAL A 8 -44.48 6.65 5.15
N GLU A 9 -45.39 7.34 4.48
CA GLU A 9 -45.25 7.65 3.04
C GLU A 9 -44.01 8.52 2.75
N ALA A 10 -43.73 9.50 3.61
CA ALA A 10 -42.51 10.30 3.53
C ALA A 10 -41.24 9.45 3.72
N PHE A 11 -41.26 8.55 4.70
CA PHE A 11 -40.16 7.60 4.93
C PHE A 11 -39.95 6.68 3.73
N ASP A 12 -41.00 6.09 3.17
CA ASP A 12 -40.91 5.19 2.02
C ASP A 12 -40.33 5.92 0.79
N SER A 13 -40.73 7.17 0.57
CA SER A 13 -40.17 8.01 -0.49
C SER A 13 -38.68 8.31 -0.26
N GLU A 14 -38.28 8.69 0.96
CA GLU A 14 -36.88 8.95 1.29
C GLU A 14 -36.02 7.68 1.19
N PHE A 15 -36.58 6.53 1.57
CA PHE A 15 -35.91 5.25 1.46
C PHE A 15 -35.70 4.84 -0.01
N ALA A 16 -36.71 5.04 -0.87
CA ALA A 16 -36.57 4.80 -2.31
C ALA A 16 -35.48 5.68 -2.95
N ASP A 17 -35.39 6.96 -2.55
CA ASP A 17 -34.31 7.85 -2.99
C ASP A 17 -32.93 7.36 -2.52
N PHE A 18 -32.84 6.81 -1.30
CA PHE A 18 -31.61 6.21 -0.79
C PHE A 18 -31.22 4.94 -1.57
N GLU A 19 -32.17 4.05 -1.86
CA GLU A 19 -31.94 2.84 -2.65
C GLU A 19 -31.38 3.17 -4.03
N GLN A 20 -31.95 4.19 -4.70
CA GLN A 20 -31.47 4.67 -5.99
C GLN A 20 -30.02 5.18 -5.90
N LYS A 21 -29.69 6.00 -4.90
CA LYS A 21 -28.32 6.49 -4.68
C LYS A 21 -27.33 5.34 -4.41
N HIS A 22 -27.74 4.34 -3.63
CA HIS A 22 -26.89 3.18 -3.34
C HIS A 22 -26.66 2.32 -4.60
N PHE A 23 -27.70 2.14 -5.43
CA PHE A 23 -27.58 1.45 -6.71
C PHE A 23 -26.59 2.16 -7.64
N GLU A 24 -26.70 3.49 -7.78
CA GLU A 24 -25.75 4.30 -8.55
C GLU A 24 -24.32 4.15 -8.04
N TYR A 25 -24.11 4.28 -6.73
CA TYR A 25 -22.79 4.06 -6.11
C TYR A 25 -22.19 2.70 -6.47
N THR A 26 -22.98 1.62 -6.35
CA THR A 26 -22.52 0.26 -6.63
C THR A 26 -22.14 0.08 -8.10
N SER A 27 -22.94 0.64 -9.01
CA SER A 27 -22.66 0.64 -10.45
C SER A 27 -21.36 1.38 -10.79
N LEU A 28 -21.14 2.57 -10.19
CA LEU A 28 -19.88 3.30 -10.35
C LEU A 28 -18.68 2.51 -9.83
N CYS A 29 -18.80 1.80 -8.71
CA CYS A 29 -17.73 0.95 -8.19
C CYS A 29 -17.34 -0.16 -9.17
N GLU A 30 -18.31 -0.79 -9.83
CA GLU A 30 -18.05 -1.80 -10.86
C GLU A 30 -17.38 -1.20 -12.09
N GLU A 31 -17.83 -0.03 -12.55
CA GLU A 31 -17.22 0.68 -13.67
C GLU A 31 -15.76 1.06 -13.37
N ILE A 32 -15.49 1.61 -12.18
CA ILE A 32 -14.13 1.93 -11.73
C ILE A 32 -13.25 0.68 -11.76
N ARG A 33 -13.76 -0.45 -11.24
CA ARG A 33 -13.01 -1.72 -11.23
C ARG A 33 -12.71 -2.20 -12.65
N SER A 34 -13.66 -2.09 -13.57
CA SER A 34 -13.47 -2.45 -14.99
C SER A 34 -12.40 -1.59 -15.65
N LYS A 35 -12.46 -0.26 -15.46
CA LYS A 35 -11.45 0.67 -15.98
C LYS A 35 -10.06 0.40 -15.40
N GLN A 36 -9.96 0.12 -14.09
CA GLN A 36 -8.70 -0.26 -13.45
C GLN A 36 -8.07 -1.50 -14.10
N GLN A 37 -8.86 -2.54 -14.37
CA GLN A 37 -8.38 -3.75 -15.03
C GLN A 37 -7.92 -3.48 -16.47
N SER A 38 -8.68 -2.69 -17.23
CA SER A 38 -8.30 -2.27 -18.59
C SER A 38 -6.97 -1.53 -18.58
N CYS A 39 -6.80 -0.53 -17.71
CA CYS A 39 -5.55 0.23 -17.61
C CYS A 39 -4.35 -0.66 -17.24
N LEU A 40 -4.53 -1.61 -16.31
CA LEU A 40 -3.47 -2.55 -15.94
C LEU A 40 -3.07 -3.46 -17.13
N HIS A 41 -4.06 -3.90 -17.91
CA HIS A 41 -3.84 -4.67 -19.12
C HIS A 41 -3.05 -3.85 -20.15
N ASP A 42 -3.46 -2.60 -20.41
CA ASP A 42 -2.83 -1.73 -21.39
C ASP A 42 -1.40 -1.35 -21.00
N ILE A 43 -1.15 -1.08 -19.71
CA ILE A 43 0.20 -0.84 -19.20
C ILE A 43 1.10 -2.06 -19.46
N LYS A 44 0.61 -3.27 -19.20
CA LYS A 44 1.35 -4.51 -19.48
C LYS A 44 1.62 -4.65 -20.98
N HIS A 45 0.62 -4.40 -21.82
CA HIS A 45 0.75 -4.43 -23.27
C HIS A 45 1.82 -3.46 -23.76
N TYR A 46 1.76 -2.17 -23.39
CA TYR A 46 2.74 -1.17 -23.83
C TYR A 46 4.15 -1.43 -23.30
N ARG A 47 4.30 -1.99 -22.09
CA ARG A 47 5.62 -2.42 -21.60
C ARG A 47 6.24 -3.51 -22.47
N LEU A 48 5.46 -4.52 -22.84
CA LEU A 48 5.91 -5.59 -23.72
C LEU A 48 6.21 -5.07 -25.13
N TYR A 49 5.36 -4.18 -25.64
CA TYR A 49 5.55 -3.57 -26.96
C TYR A 49 6.82 -2.73 -27.03
N ILE A 50 7.08 -1.88 -26.03
CA ILE A 50 8.34 -1.12 -25.94
C ILE A 50 9.54 -2.08 -25.86
N GLN A 51 9.46 -3.14 -25.06
CA GLN A 51 10.55 -4.13 -24.98
C GLN A 51 10.80 -4.82 -26.32
N MET A 52 9.75 -5.15 -27.08
CA MET A 52 9.87 -5.73 -28.41
C MET A 52 10.56 -4.77 -29.39
N LEU A 53 10.13 -3.51 -29.44
CA LEU A 53 10.73 -2.49 -30.30
C LEU A 53 12.20 -2.23 -29.93
N MET A 54 12.52 -2.19 -28.63
CA MET A 54 13.91 -2.05 -28.19
C MET A 54 14.79 -3.23 -28.62
N ARG A 55 14.27 -4.47 -28.64
CA ARG A 55 15.01 -5.63 -29.18
C ARG A 55 15.23 -5.52 -30.68
N GLN A 56 14.25 -5.02 -31.43
CA GLN A 56 14.41 -4.79 -32.87
C GLN A 56 15.47 -3.72 -33.14
N MET A 57 15.51 -2.65 -32.34
CA MET A 57 16.53 -1.60 -32.45
C MET A 57 17.95 -2.11 -32.18
N GLN A 58 18.14 -3.14 -31.36
CA GLN A 58 19.47 -3.72 -31.11
C GLN A 58 20.12 -4.24 -32.40
N ALA A 59 19.33 -4.65 -33.40
CA ALA A 59 19.85 -5.10 -34.69
C ALA A 59 20.49 -3.98 -35.52
N PHE A 60 20.20 -2.71 -35.21
CA PHE A 60 20.72 -1.53 -35.91
C PHE A 60 21.74 -0.74 -35.08
N GLN A 61 22.14 -1.29 -33.92
CA GLN A 61 22.94 -0.55 -32.94
C GLN A 61 24.39 -0.31 -33.37
N ASP A 62 24.91 -1.14 -34.28
CA ASP A 62 26.28 -1.05 -34.83
C ASP A 62 26.30 -0.36 -36.21
N THR A 63 25.36 0.54 -36.50
CA THR A 63 25.38 1.31 -37.75
C THR A 63 26.57 2.27 -37.78
N ASP A 64 27.29 2.31 -38.91
CA ASP A 64 28.39 3.25 -39.17
C ASP A 64 27.88 4.66 -39.52
N ASP A 65 26.58 4.82 -39.78
CA ASP A 65 25.96 6.11 -40.06
C ASP A 65 25.67 6.88 -38.75
N ILE A 66 26.36 8.01 -38.58
CA ILE A 66 26.19 8.93 -37.45
C ILE A 66 24.74 9.42 -37.35
N HIS A 67 24.06 9.66 -38.47
CA HIS A 67 22.68 10.15 -38.47
C HIS A 67 21.72 9.10 -37.90
N GLU A 68 21.82 7.85 -38.37
CA GLU A 68 21.02 6.73 -37.85
C GLU A 68 21.33 6.44 -36.38
N ALA A 69 22.60 6.50 -35.98
CA ALA A 69 23.01 6.33 -34.59
C ALA A 69 22.37 7.39 -33.66
N VAL A 70 22.31 8.65 -34.11
CA VAL A 70 21.64 9.73 -33.37
C VAL A 70 20.13 9.50 -33.30
N GLU A 71 19.48 9.12 -34.40
CA GLU A 71 18.04 8.83 -34.41
C GLU A 71 17.67 7.68 -33.46
N LEU A 72 18.46 6.60 -33.46
CA LEU A 72 18.28 5.45 -32.56
C LEU A 72 18.42 5.88 -31.09
N ALA A 73 19.39 6.74 -30.76
CA ALA A 73 19.53 7.30 -29.42
C ALA A 73 18.29 8.09 -28.99
N VAL A 74 17.76 8.96 -29.88
CA VAL A 74 16.55 9.74 -29.62
C VAL A 74 15.31 8.85 -29.44
N ILE A 75 15.17 7.78 -30.24
CA ILE A 75 14.08 6.81 -30.08
C ILE A 75 14.20 6.10 -28.72
N ARG A 76 15.41 5.67 -28.33
CA ARG A 76 15.66 5.00 -27.05
C ARG A 76 15.25 5.89 -25.87
N ASP A 77 15.65 7.16 -25.90
CA ASP A 77 15.31 8.12 -24.85
C ASP A 77 13.79 8.36 -24.77
N ARG A 78 13.10 8.41 -25.92
CA ARG A 78 11.62 8.45 -25.96
C ARG A 78 11.00 7.22 -25.30
N PHE A 79 11.53 6.03 -25.54
CA PHE A 79 11.02 4.80 -24.90
C PHE A 79 11.26 4.78 -23.40
N GLU A 80 12.42 5.21 -22.92
CA GLU A 80 12.68 5.34 -21.47
C GLU A 80 11.74 6.36 -20.81
N ALA A 81 11.49 7.50 -21.45
CA ALA A 81 10.50 8.46 -20.99
C ALA A 81 9.08 7.86 -20.91
N LYS A 82 8.66 7.08 -21.91
CA LYS A 82 7.36 6.38 -21.89
C LYS A 82 7.29 5.31 -20.80
N LYS A 83 8.37 4.56 -20.53
CA LYS A 83 8.43 3.61 -19.41
C LYS A 83 8.23 4.30 -18.06
N LEU A 84 8.82 5.49 -17.89
CA LEU A 84 8.65 6.27 -16.67
C LEU A 84 7.18 6.70 -16.48
N ILE A 85 6.55 7.20 -17.53
CA ILE A 85 5.13 7.58 -17.52
C ILE A 85 4.25 6.35 -17.19
N LEU A 86 4.49 5.20 -17.81
CA LEU A 86 3.76 3.96 -17.50
C LEU A 86 3.96 3.52 -16.04
N SER A 87 5.14 3.73 -15.47
CA SER A 87 5.43 3.45 -14.06
C SER A 87 4.67 4.40 -13.13
N GLU A 88 4.55 5.68 -13.49
CA GLU A 88 3.77 6.66 -12.73
C GLU A 88 2.27 6.33 -12.79
N MET A 89 1.74 6.00 -13.97
CA MET A 89 0.35 5.56 -14.14
C MET A 89 0.05 4.28 -13.34
N GLU A 90 0.96 3.32 -13.29
CA GLU A 90 0.76 2.10 -12.47
C GLU A 90 0.76 2.39 -10.97
N GLN A 91 1.33 3.52 -10.51
CA GLN A 91 1.34 3.88 -9.08
C GLN A 91 0.00 4.40 -8.56
N SER A 92 -0.91 4.84 -9.45
CA SER A 92 -2.28 5.22 -9.09
C SER A 92 -3.27 4.06 -9.20
N LEU A 93 -2.84 2.92 -9.74
CA LEU A 93 -3.68 1.73 -9.91
C LEU A 93 -3.47 0.71 -8.78
N PRO A 94 -4.46 -0.16 -8.53
CA PRO A 94 -4.33 -1.34 -7.68
C PRO A 94 -3.09 -2.18 -8.02
N LYS A 95 -2.29 -2.52 -7.01
CA LYS A 95 -1.14 -3.41 -7.13
C LYS A 95 -1.42 -4.73 -6.46
N LYS A 96 -0.89 -5.81 -7.06
CA LYS A 96 -0.88 -7.12 -6.42
C LYS A 96 -0.01 -7.08 -5.16
N ASN A 97 -0.51 -7.69 -4.09
CA ASN A 97 0.19 -7.79 -2.83
C ASN A 97 1.53 -8.53 -2.99
N ARG A 98 2.56 -8.04 -2.29
CA ARG A 98 3.82 -8.79 -2.14
C ARG A 98 3.58 -10.03 -1.28
N LEU A 99 4.43 -11.05 -1.43
CA LEU A 99 4.27 -12.36 -0.76
C LEU A 99 3.95 -12.25 0.74
N TYR A 100 4.71 -11.44 1.49
CA TYR A 100 4.46 -11.24 2.92
C TYR A 100 3.05 -10.72 3.22
N LEU A 101 2.63 -9.64 2.56
CA LEU A 101 1.30 -9.07 2.75
C LEU A 101 0.20 -10.02 2.29
N ASN A 102 0.44 -10.80 1.23
CA ASN A 102 -0.51 -11.80 0.77
C ASN A 102 -0.66 -12.96 1.76
N VAL A 103 0.41 -13.34 2.48
CA VAL A 103 0.36 -14.35 3.54
C VAL A 103 -0.38 -13.82 4.77
N VAL A 104 -0.11 -12.57 5.17
CA VAL A 104 -0.67 -12.00 6.41
C VAL A 104 -2.11 -11.49 6.24
N LEU A 105 -2.42 -10.84 5.11
CA LEU A 105 -3.71 -10.16 4.87
C LEU A 105 -4.57 -10.89 3.84
N GLY A 106 -4.06 -11.93 3.17
CA GLY A 106 -4.76 -12.61 2.09
C GLY A 106 -4.90 -11.75 0.83
N ALA A 107 -5.97 -12.00 0.09
CA ALA A 107 -6.27 -11.36 -1.20
C ALA A 107 -6.83 -9.93 -1.09
N VAL A 108 -6.76 -9.29 0.08
CA VAL A 108 -7.29 -7.94 0.30
C VAL A 108 -6.39 -6.90 -0.38
N ASN A 109 -6.97 -6.03 -1.19
CA ASN A 109 -6.23 -4.95 -1.85
C ASN A 109 -5.93 -3.81 -0.87
N VAL A 110 -4.64 -3.60 -0.55
CA VAL A 110 -4.15 -2.53 0.32
C VAL A 110 -3.52 -1.36 -0.46
N SER A 111 -3.84 -1.26 -1.75
CA SER A 111 -3.31 -0.20 -2.61
C SER A 111 -4.11 1.07 -2.44
N PHE A 112 -3.43 2.17 -2.17
CA PHE A 112 -4.01 3.50 -2.11
C PHE A 112 -3.99 4.11 -3.50
N THR A 113 -5.17 4.39 -4.06
CA THR A 113 -5.31 4.97 -5.40
C THR A 113 -5.15 6.48 -5.38
N THR A 114 -5.42 7.13 -4.25
CA THR A 114 -5.31 8.59 -4.10
C THR A 114 -4.06 9.01 -3.31
N LYS A 115 -3.56 10.23 -3.57
CA LYS A 115 -2.44 10.80 -2.80
C LYS A 115 -2.85 11.10 -1.36
N GLN A 116 -4.11 11.49 -1.16
CA GLN A 116 -4.70 11.78 0.15
C GLN A 116 -4.68 10.55 1.06
N GLU A 117 -5.12 9.38 0.57
CA GLU A 117 -5.07 8.12 1.32
C GLU A 117 -3.65 7.73 1.71
N LYS A 118 -2.70 7.86 0.78
CA LYS A 118 -1.28 7.58 1.04
C LYS A 118 -0.74 8.45 2.18
N PHE A 119 -1.05 9.74 2.14
CA PHE A 119 -0.61 10.69 3.17
C PHE A 119 -1.28 10.43 4.51
N ALA A 120 -2.60 10.22 4.52
CA ALA A 120 -3.37 9.92 5.73
C ALA A 120 -2.86 8.64 6.41
N TYR A 121 -2.61 7.58 5.64
CA TYR A 121 -2.06 6.34 6.17
C TYR A 121 -0.65 6.53 6.73
N LYS A 122 0.21 7.28 6.05
CA LYS A 122 1.55 7.61 6.54
C LYS A 122 1.49 8.40 7.85
N ASN A 123 0.60 9.37 7.94
CA ASN A 123 0.40 10.16 9.16
C ASN A 123 -0.06 9.26 10.33
N ASN A 124 -1.02 8.37 10.08
CA ASN A 124 -1.49 7.40 11.08
C ASN A 124 -0.40 6.43 11.52
N TYR A 125 0.49 6.03 10.61
CA TYR A 125 1.66 5.21 10.93
C TYR A 125 2.66 5.96 11.83
N GLU A 126 3.00 7.21 11.52
CA GLU A 126 3.93 8.00 12.34
C GLU A 126 3.33 8.33 13.71
N ASN A 127 2.05 8.71 13.77
CA ASN A 127 1.35 8.94 15.05
C ASN A 127 1.35 7.69 15.93
N PHE A 128 1.02 6.53 15.36
CA PHE A 128 1.10 5.26 16.08
C PHE A 128 2.50 4.98 16.63
N LYS A 129 3.52 5.18 15.80
CA LYS A 129 4.92 4.95 16.19
C LYS A 129 5.30 5.82 17.38
N ILE A 130 4.99 7.11 17.35
CA ILE A 130 5.30 8.06 18.43
C ILE A 130 4.52 7.71 19.70
N ILE A 131 3.21 7.50 19.59
CA ILE A 131 2.34 7.23 20.75
C ILE A 131 2.77 5.94 21.44
N VAL A 132 2.92 4.84 20.70
CA VAL A 132 3.27 3.54 21.30
C VAL A 132 4.69 3.55 21.83
N SER A 133 5.64 4.22 21.16
CA SER A 133 6.99 4.40 21.70
C SER A 133 6.99 5.19 23.01
N GLY A 134 6.14 6.22 23.13
CA GLY A 134 5.93 6.96 24.38
C GLY A 134 5.38 6.09 25.49
N ILE A 135 4.36 5.26 25.21
CA ILE A 135 3.80 4.30 26.18
C ILE A 135 4.87 3.30 26.62
N MET A 136 5.64 2.73 25.69
CA MET A 136 6.72 1.79 26.03
C MET A 136 7.82 2.46 26.85
N ALA A 137 8.19 3.71 26.55
CA ALA A 137 9.17 4.44 27.34
C ALA A 137 8.68 4.69 28.77
N LEU A 138 7.41 5.06 28.95
CA LEU A 138 6.80 5.21 30.28
C LEU A 138 6.75 3.87 31.02
N PHE A 139 6.39 2.78 30.35
CA PHE A 139 6.37 1.45 30.97
C PHE A 139 7.78 1.01 31.37
N ALA A 140 8.79 1.23 30.53
CA ALA A 140 10.18 0.95 30.86
C ALA A 140 10.66 1.76 32.08
N LEU A 141 10.25 3.02 32.19
CA LEU A 141 10.51 3.84 33.38
C LEU A 141 9.85 3.25 34.64
N LEU A 142 8.61 2.78 34.54
CA LEU A 142 7.92 2.13 35.65
C LEU A 142 8.63 0.84 36.08
N LEU A 143 9.08 0.02 35.14
CA LEU A 143 9.88 -1.18 35.44
C LEU A 143 11.20 -0.85 36.16
N TYR A 144 11.81 0.29 35.83
CA TYR A 144 13.06 0.73 36.48
C TYR A 144 12.84 1.21 37.92
N ILE A 145 11.72 1.90 38.19
CA ILE A 145 11.42 2.49 39.51
C ILE A 145 10.79 1.46 40.46
N CYS A 146 9.93 0.58 39.94
CA CYS A 146 9.23 -0.42 40.74
C CYS A 146 10.13 -1.63 41.05
N PRO A 147 9.87 -2.37 42.15
CA PRO A 147 10.52 -3.65 42.39
C PRO A 147 10.31 -4.62 41.22
N PRO A 148 11.26 -5.52 40.93
CA PRO A 148 11.16 -6.43 39.80
C PRO A 148 9.97 -7.38 40.00
N ILE A 149 8.93 -7.21 39.19
CA ILE A 149 7.73 -8.05 39.15
C ILE A 149 7.73 -8.77 37.80
N ARG A 150 7.95 -10.09 37.83
CA ARG A 150 8.03 -10.93 36.62
C ARG A 150 6.87 -10.73 35.65
N LEU A 151 5.65 -10.54 36.18
CA LEU A 151 4.47 -10.28 35.34
C LEU A 151 4.59 -8.98 34.53
N MET A 152 5.12 -7.91 35.14
CA MET A 152 5.30 -6.62 34.46
C MET A 152 6.36 -6.74 33.35
N ASP A 153 7.43 -7.49 33.60
CA ASP A 153 8.46 -7.77 32.59
C ASP A 153 7.87 -8.55 31.39
N SER A 154 7.09 -9.61 31.65
CA SER A 154 6.43 -10.37 30.58
C SER A 154 5.42 -9.51 29.79
N LEU A 155 4.64 -8.66 30.47
CA LEU A 155 3.71 -7.74 29.81
C LEU A 155 4.44 -6.74 28.90
N PHE A 156 5.60 -6.24 29.33
CA PHE A 156 6.41 -5.34 28.53
C PHE A 156 7.00 -6.03 27.29
N HIS A 157 7.53 -7.25 27.43
CA HIS A 157 8.02 -8.03 26.29
C HIS A 157 6.89 -8.38 25.31
N PHE A 158 5.71 -8.72 25.82
CA PHE A 158 4.52 -8.93 24.98
C PHE A 158 4.15 -7.66 24.19
N LEU A 159 4.17 -6.50 24.85
CA LEU A 159 3.92 -5.20 24.19
C LEU A 159 4.95 -4.92 23.09
N LEU A 160 6.22 -5.22 23.32
CA LEU A 160 7.28 -5.08 22.31
C LEU A 160 7.05 -5.99 21.10
N VAL A 161 6.75 -7.27 21.31
CA VAL A 161 6.43 -8.21 20.22
C VAL A 161 5.25 -7.70 19.41
N TRP A 162 4.16 -7.31 20.07
CA TRP A 162 2.98 -6.76 19.41
C TRP A 162 3.30 -5.49 18.60
N TYR A 163 4.11 -4.59 19.17
CA TYR A 163 4.51 -3.35 18.52
C TYR A 163 5.31 -3.61 17.24
N TYR A 164 6.36 -4.43 17.30
CA TYR A 164 7.20 -4.71 16.14
C TYR A 164 6.48 -5.52 15.06
N CYS A 165 5.60 -6.46 15.43
CA CYS A 165 4.70 -7.13 14.49
C CYS A 165 3.83 -6.12 13.74
N THR A 166 3.15 -5.23 14.46
CA THR A 166 2.24 -4.23 13.89
C THR A 166 2.99 -3.24 13.00
N LEU A 167 4.15 -2.77 13.46
CA LEU A 167 5.02 -1.86 12.73
C LEU A 167 5.47 -2.49 11.41
N THR A 168 5.88 -3.77 11.44
CA THR A 168 6.29 -4.50 10.25
C THR A 168 5.17 -4.60 9.22
N ILE A 169 3.94 -4.94 9.63
CA ILE A 169 2.78 -4.98 8.72
C ILE A 169 2.54 -3.59 8.09
N ARG A 170 2.53 -2.54 8.92
CA ARG A 170 2.28 -1.17 8.44
C ARG A 170 3.36 -0.67 7.49
N GLU A 171 4.63 -0.97 7.76
CA GLU A 171 5.75 -0.63 6.89
C GLU A 171 5.69 -1.37 5.55
N GLN A 172 5.28 -2.63 5.55
CA GLN A 172 5.11 -3.39 4.31
C GLN A 172 3.99 -2.80 3.43
N ILE A 173 2.87 -2.35 4.05
CA ILE A 173 1.80 -1.64 3.34
C ILE A 173 2.34 -0.32 2.74
N LEU A 174 3.16 0.44 3.48
CA LEU A 174 3.80 1.65 2.98
C LEU A 174 4.76 1.36 1.81
N ILE A 175 5.57 0.31 1.90
CA ILE A 175 6.51 -0.10 0.83
C ILE A 175 5.75 -0.50 -0.43
N GLN A 176 4.65 -1.25 -0.32
CA GLN A 176 3.80 -1.61 -1.46
C GLN A 176 3.22 -0.36 -2.17
N ASN A 177 2.95 0.70 -1.42
CA ASN A 177 2.39 1.95 -1.91
C ASN A 177 3.44 3.01 -2.33
N GLY A 178 4.71 2.62 -2.43
CA GLY A 178 5.78 3.47 -2.97
C GLY A 178 6.61 4.23 -1.92
N SER A 179 6.45 3.91 -0.62
CA SER A 179 7.32 4.47 0.41
C SER A 179 8.75 3.94 0.26
N LYS A 180 9.73 4.85 0.34
CA LYS A 180 11.17 4.54 0.21
C LYS A 180 11.78 4.03 1.52
N ILE A 181 11.13 3.06 2.16
CA ILE A 181 11.67 2.40 3.36
C ILE A 181 12.68 1.35 2.89
N LYS A 182 13.88 1.38 3.46
CA LYS A 182 14.99 0.50 3.09
C LYS A 182 14.70 -0.93 3.55
N GLY A 183 14.94 -1.93 2.69
CA GLY A 183 14.59 -3.32 2.99
C GLY A 183 15.34 -3.91 4.21
N TRP A 184 16.56 -3.46 4.47
CA TRP A 184 17.30 -3.87 5.66
C TRP A 184 16.64 -3.38 6.97
N TRP A 185 15.97 -2.23 6.93
CA TRP A 185 15.23 -1.69 8.07
C TRP A 185 14.05 -2.58 8.43
N ALA A 186 13.30 -3.03 7.43
CA ALA A 186 12.23 -4.00 7.64
C ALA A 186 12.77 -5.33 8.19
N THR A 187 13.92 -5.80 7.70
CA THR A 187 14.56 -7.04 8.18
C THR A 187 14.99 -6.91 9.64
N TYR A 188 15.50 -5.75 10.04
CA TYR A 188 15.86 -5.46 11.42
C TYR A 188 14.65 -5.59 12.36
N HIS A 189 13.47 -5.09 11.99
CA HIS A 189 12.24 -5.25 12.79
C HIS A 189 11.79 -6.70 12.93
N PHE A 190 11.95 -7.52 11.89
CA PHE A 190 11.68 -8.97 11.99
C PHE A 190 12.61 -9.64 13.00
N ILE A 191 13.90 -9.32 12.96
CA ILE A 191 14.89 -9.87 13.91
C ILE A 191 14.54 -9.42 15.34
N LEU A 192 14.19 -8.15 15.54
CA LEU A 192 13.77 -7.65 16.84
C LEU A 192 12.52 -8.34 17.36
N THR A 193 11.53 -8.57 16.50
CA THR A 193 10.31 -9.31 16.86
C THR A 193 10.63 -10.73 17.32
N ALA A 194 11.52 -11.43 16.61
CA ALA A 194 11.93 -12.78 16.98
C ALA A 194 12.69 -12.79 18.31
N LEU A 195 13.61 -11.84 18.51
CA LEU A 195 14.39 -11.71 19.74
C LEU A 195 13.49 -11.42 20.95
N THR A 196 12.56 -10.47 20.84
CA THR A 196 11.64 -10.13 21.93
C THR A 196 10.66 -11.27 22.22
N ALA A 197 10.26 -12.05 21.22
CA ALA A 197 9.46 -13.25 21.41
C ALA A 197 10.23 -14.35 22.17
N VAL A 198 11.51 -14.55 21.88
CA VAL A 198 12.35 -15.48 22.65
C VAL A 198 12.48 -15.03 24.10
N MET A 199 12.73 -13.73 24.34
CA MET A 199 12.81 -13.16 25.69
C MET A 199 11.48 -13.21 26.46
N LEU A 200 10.34 -13.28 25.76
CA LEU A 200 9.03 -13.45 26.40
C LEU A 200 8.82 -14.88 26.91
N ILE A 201 9.38 -15.86 26.19
CA ILE A 201 9.19 -17.29 26.48
C ILE A 201 10.16 -17.78 27.56
N TRP A 202 11.37 -17.20 27.62
CA TRP A 202 12.47 -17.61 28.49
C TRP A 202 12.45 -16.88 29.84
#